data_AF-B5EAK8-F1
#
_entry.id   AF-B5EAK8-F1
#
_cell.length_a   1.000
_cell.length_b   1.000
_cell.length_c   1.000
_cell.angle_alpha   90.00
_cell.angle_beta   90.00
_cell.angle_gamma   90.00
#
_symmetry.space_group_name_H-M   'P 1'
#
loop_
_entity.id
_entity.type
_entity.pdbx_description
1 polymer ?
#
loop_
_entity_poly.entity_id
_entity_poly.type
_entity_poly.pdbx_seq_one_letter_code
_entity_poly.pdbx_strand_id
1 'polypeptide(L)'
;MKKFLVTSLLLAATATSAHAGFRVVGRGDAMRLDPSSFPPAMKANYDIMKVKCIKCHTLERTIVAIQTGVAPISGQPFDRTATKAYGIKMLRKPDSNMSKPEVKATVDLMNYLLSEAGQ
;
A
#
# COMPACT_ATOMS: atom_id res chain seq x y z
N MET A 1 -17.45 30.11 35.18
CA MET A 1 -16.60 28.89 35.19
C MET A 1 -17.21 27.70 34.46
N LYS A 2 -18.51 27.41 34.64
CA LYS A 2 -19.21 26.28 33.97
C LYS A 2 -19.21 26.36 32.42
N LYS A 3 -19.28 27.56 31.84
CA LYS A 3 -19.24 27.76 30.38
C LYS A 3 -17.87 27.40 29.76
N PHE A 4 -16.76 27.73 30.42
CA PHE A 4 -15.40 27.41 29.95
C PHE A 4 -15.12 25.91 29.93
N LEU A 5 -15.64 25.17 30.92
CA LEU A 5 -15.50 23.72 30.99
C LEU A 5 -16.23 22.99 29.84
N VAL A 6 -17.39 23.51 29.44
CA VAL A 6 -18.17 22.96 28.32
C VAL A 6 -17.50 23.26 26.98
N THR A 7 -16.88 24.43 26.82
CA THR A 7 -16.17 24.77 25.56
C THR A 7 -14.92 23.93 25.36
N SER A 8 -14.13 23.68 26.41
CA SER A 8 -12.93 22.83 26.32
C SER A 8 -13.25 21.36 26.01
N LEU A 9 -14.39 20.85 26.47
CA LEU A 9 -14.81 19.47 26.20
C LEU A 9 -15.26 19.27 24.75
N LEU A 10 -15.85 20.30 24.12
CA LEU A 10 -16.24 20.25 22.70
C LEU A 10 -15.04 20.31 21.75
N LEU A 11 -13.96 21.04 22.08
CA LEU A 11 -12.77 21.08 21.23
C LEU A 11 -12.02 19.73 21.19
N ALA A 12 -11.98 19.00 22.30
CA ALA A 12 -11.31 17.69 22.37
C ALA A 12 -11.98 16.61 21.50
N ALA A 13 -13.28 16.75 21.22
CA ALA A 13 -14.03 15.81 20.39
C ALA A 13 -13.77 15.95 18.87
N THR A 14 -13.00 16.96 18.45
CA THR A 14 -12.64 17.20 17.03
C THR A 14 -11.25 16.68 16.66
N ALA A 15 -10.65 15.83 17.48
CA ALA A 15 -9.41 15.13 17.14
C ALA A 15 -9.66 14.22 15.92
N THR A 16 -9.45 14.78 14.74
CA THR A 16 -9.40 14.03 13.49
C THR A 16 -8.23 13.07 13.60
N SER A 17 -8.50 11.77 13.55
CA SER A 17 -7.46 10.77 13.33
C SER A 17 -6.78 11.14 12.01
N ALA A 18 -5.55 11.65 12.10
CA ALA A 18 -4.68 11.75 10.94
C ALA A 18 -4.42 10.32 10.48
N HIS A 19 -5.22 9.84 9.53
CA HIS A 19 -5.00 8.55 8.88
C HIS A 19 -3.73 8.72 8.05
N ALA A 20 -2.59 8.43 8.67
CA ALA A 20 -1.27 8.52 8.07
C ALA A 20 -1.11 7.36 7.07
N GLY A 21 -1.88 7.41 5.99
CA GLY A 21 -1.73 6.51 4.85
C GLY A 21 -0.47 6.83 4.06
N PHE A 22 -0.02 5.87 3.25
CA PHE A 22 1.04 6.14 2.28
C PHE A 22 0.56 7.17 1.24
N ARG A 23 1.49 8.00 0.77
CA ARG A 23 1.19 9.03 -0.22
C ARG A 23 1.28 8.47 -1.63
N VAL A 24 0.28 8.82 -2.44
CA VAL A 24 0.21 8.49 -3.87
C VAL A 24 0.34 9.79 -4.68
N VAL A 25 1.10 9.74 -5.76
CA VAL A 25 1.26 10.84 -6.72
C VAL A 25 0.86 10.40 -8.12
N GLY A 26 0.38 11.34 -8.93
CA GLY A 26 -0.14 11.06 -10.27
C GLY A 26 -1.57 10.52 -10.26
N ARG A 27 -2.05 10.08 -11.43
CA ARG A 27 -3.40 9.53 -11.65
C ARG A 27 -3.39 8.52 -12.80
N GLY A 28 -4.34 7.58 -12.79
CA GLY A 28 -4.44 6.53 -13.81
C GLY A 28 -3.13 5.75 -13.93
N ASP A 29 -2.69 5.50 -15.17
CA ASP A 29 -1.43 4.83 -15.48
C ASP A 29 -0.16 5.53 -14.97
N ALA A 30 -0.26 6.83 -14.65
CA ALA A 30 0.85 7.61 -14.08
C ALA A 30 0.91 7.53 -12.55
N MET A 31 0.02 6.76 -11.90
CA MET A 31 -0.04 6.63 -10.45
C MET A 31 1.21 5.93 -9.88
N ARG A 32 1.82 6.53 -8.86
CA ARG A 32 3.04 6.04 -8.17
C ARG A 32 2.94 6.27 -6.66
N LEU A 33 3.75 5.53 -5.90
CA LEU A 33 3.92 5.76 -4.47
C LEU A 33 4.99 6.84 -4.28
N ASP A 34 4.78 7.77 -3.34
CA ASP A 34 5.81 8.70 -2.89
C ASP A 34 6.62 8.03 -1.75
N PRO A 35 7.90 7.70 -1.98
CA PRO A 35 8.70 6.98 -1.00
C PRO A 35 9.33 7.91 0.06
N SER A 36 8.99 9.20 0.10
CA SER A 36 9.62 10.16 1.02
C SER A 36 9.44 9.80 2.49
N SER A 37 8.35 9.11 2.84
CA SER A 37 8.05 8.65 4.20
C SER A 37 8.42 7.20 4.46
N PHE A 38 8.92 6.46 3.46
CA PHE A 38 9.15 5.02 3.60
C PHE A 38 10.37 4.75 4.48
N PRO A 39 10.32 3.74 5.37
CA PRO A 39 11.52 3.21 5.99
C PRO A 39 12.55 2.76 4.94
N PRO A 40 13.86 2.84 5.21
CA PRO A 40 14.90 2.53 4.22
C PRO A 40 14.74 1.18 3.51
N ALA A 41 14.35 0.13 4.25
CA ALA A 41 14.09 -1.19 3.67
C ALA A 41 12.90 -1.19 2.70
N MET A 42 11.82 -0.45 3.02
CA MET A 42 10.63 -0.37 2.15
C MET A 42 10.91 0.47 0.91
N LYS A 43 11.78 1.49 1.02
CA LYS A 43 12.26 2.25 -0.13
C LYS A 43 13.02 1.37 -1.12
N ALA A 44 13.95 0.54 -0.63
CA ALA A 44 14.66 -0.43 -1.48
C ALA A 44 13.71 -1.45 -2.13
N ASN A 45 12.71 -1.94 -1.37
CA ASN A 45 11.70 -2.84 -1.93
C ASN A 45 10.84 -2.13 -3.00
N TYR A 46 10.56 -0.84 -2.83
CA TYR A 46 9.82 -0.06 -3.82
C TYR A 46 10.62 0.14 -5.11
N ASP A 47 11.94 0.28 -5.02
CA ASP A 47 12.82 0.33 -6.18
C ASP A 47 12.79 -0.95 -7.02
N ILE A 48 12.57 -2.11 -6.38
CA ILE A 48 12.33 -3.37 -7.08
C ILE A 48 10.96 -3.37 -7.75
N MET A 49 9.90 -3.04 -6.98
CA MET A 49 8.52 -3.08 -7.47
C MET A 49 8.33 -2.16 -8.69
N LYS A 50 8.88 -0.94 -8.68
CA LYS A 50 8.72 0.04 -9.76
C LYS A 50 9.38 -0.38 -11.08
N VAL A 51 10.22 -1.41 -11.08
CA VAL A 51 10.88 -1.96 -12.28
C VAL A 51 10.26 -3.29 -12.69
N LYS A 52 10.03 -4.19 -11.72
CA LYS A 52 9.61 -5.57 -11.98
C LYS A 52 8.10 -5.71 -12.12
N CYS A 53 7.33 -5.07 -11.25
CA CYS A 53 5.87 -5.23 -11.22
C CYS A 53 5.15 -4.41 -12.29
N ILE A 54 5.86 -3.52 -13.00
CA ILE A 54 5.28 -2.71 -14.09
C ILE A 54 5.39 -3.36 -15.48
N LYS A 55 5.94 -4.57 -15.56
CA LYS A 55 6.14 -5.27 -16.84
C LYS A 55 4.85 -5.75 -17.48
N CYS A 56 3.82 -6.05 -16.67
CA CYS A 56 2.55 -6.58 -17.14
C CYS A 56 1.43 -5.53 -17.18
N HIS A 57 1.47 -4.54 -16.30
CA HIS A 57 0.50 -3.45 -16.19
C HIS A 57 1.09 -2.34 -15.30
N THR A 58 0.47 -1.17 -15.25
CA THR A 58 0.89 -0.07 -14.38
C THR A 58 0.67 -0.39 -12.90
N LEU A 59 1.26 0.44 -12.01
CA LEU A 59 1.12 0.26 -10.56
C LEU A 59 -0.29 0.60 -10.05
N GLU A 60 -1.12 1.26 -10.86
CA GLU A 60 -2.46 1.69 -10.50
C GLU A 60 -3.26 0.56 -9.83
N ARG A 61 -3.29 -0.62 -10.46
CA ARG A 61 -4.07 -1.77 -9.95
C ARG A 61 -3.63 -2.18 -8.54
N THR A 62 -2.32 -2.18 -8.28
CA THR A 62 -1.76 -2.54 -6.98
C THR A 62 -2.03 -1.45 -5.95
N ILE A 63 -1.86 -0.18 -6.32
CA ILE A 63 -2.11 0.95 -5.44
C ILE A 63 -3.57 1.00 -5.03
N VAL A 64 -4.50 0.89 -6.00
CA VAL A 64 -5.94 0.84 -5.73
C VAL A 64 -6.28 -0.35 -4.84
N ALA A 65 -5.76 -1.55 -5.14
CA ALA A 65 -6.04 -2.74 -4.33
C ALA A 65 -5.64 -2.57 -2.85
N ILE A 66 -4.50 -1.92 -2.60
CA ILE A 66 -4.02 -1.64 -1.25
C ILE A 66 -4.87 -0.56 -0.57
N GLN A 67 -5.21 0.51 -1.28
CA GLN A 67 -6.01 1.61 -0.69
C GLN A 67 -7.43 1.16 -0.33
N THR A 68 -8.04 0.30 -1.15
CA THR A 68 -9.42 -0.15 -0.97
C THR A 68 -9.56 -1.45 -0.21
N GLY A 69 -8.49 -2.24 -0.08
CA GLY A 69 -8.56 -3.62 0.41
C GLY A 69 -9.26 -4.57 -0.57
N VAL A 70 -9.45 -4.19 -1.84
CA VAL A 70 -10.20 -4.97 -2.84
C VAL A 70 -9.45 -5.02 -4.18
N ALA A 71 -9.22 -6.22 -4.69
CA ALA A 71 -8.55 -6.44 -5.97
C ALA A 71 -9.41 -5.91 -7.16
N PRO A 72 -8.94 -4.94 -7.96
CA PRO A 72 -9.78 -4.23 -8.95
C PRO A 72 -10.40 -5.10 -10.05
N ILE A 73 -9.76 -6.23 -10.39
CA ILE A 73 -10.22 -7.09 -11.49
C ILE A 73 -11.19 -8.17 -11.01
N SER A 74 -10.93 -8.76 -9.83
CA SER A 74 -11.70 -9.90 -9.34
C SER A 74 -12.74 -9.53 -8.28
N GLY A 75 -12.67 -8.32 -7.71
CA GLY A 75 -13.50 -7.90 -6.58
C GLY A 75 -13.21 -8.64 -5.27
N GLN A 76 -12.16 -9.47 -5.23
CA GLN A 76 -11.81 -10.25 -4.05
C GLN A 76 -11.10 -9.40 -3.00
N PRO A 77 -11.19 -9.75 -1.71
CA PRO A 77 -10.40 -9.11 -0.66
C PRO A 77 -8.90 -9.11 -0.99
N PHE A 78 -8.25 -7.99 -0.72
CA PHE A 78 -6.82 -7.80 -0.93
C PHE A 78 -6.14 -7.51 0.41
N ASP A 79 -5.77 -8.59 1.09
CA ASP A 79 -5.17 -8.59 2.43
C ASP A 79 -3.76 -9.25 2.42
N ARG A 80 -3.19 -9.46 3.61
CA ARG A 80 -1.89 -10.13 3.77
C ARG A 80 -1.86 -11.58 3.26
N THR A 81 -3.02 -12.25 3.23
CA THR A 81 -3.13 -13.60 2.66
C THR A 81 -3.07 -13.52 1.14
N ALA A 82 -3.76 -12.54 0.55
CA ALA A 82 -3.75 -12.28 -0.89
C ALA A 82 -2.35 -11.88 -1.39
N THR A 83 -1.60 -11.02 -0.67
CA THR A 83 -0.23 -10.64 -1.05
C THR A 83 0.71 -11.84 -1.03
N LYS A 84 0.60 -12.73 -0.04
CA LYS A 84 1.38 -13.98 0.03
C LYS A 84 1.04 -14.91 -1.13
N ALA A 85 -0.25 -15.11 -1.42
CA ALA A 85 -0.69 -15.92 -2.54
C ALA A 85 -0.20 -15.35 -3.88
N TYR A 86 -0.22 -14.02 -4.03
CA TYR A 86 0.36 -13.33 -5.18
C TYR A 86 1.87 -13.60 -5.30
N GLY A 87 2.63 -13.52 -4.21
CA GLY A 87 4.05 -13.87 -4.22
C GLY A 87 4.32 -15.29 -4.72
N ILE A 88 3.56 -16.27 -4.23
CA ILE A 88 3.65 -17.67 -4.70
C ILE A 88 3.32 -17.77 -6.19
N LYS A 89 2.27 -17.07 -6.65
CA LYS A 89 1.92 -17.00 -8.07
C LYS A 89 3.08 -16.46 -8.90
N MET A 90 3.76 -15.41 -8.45
CA MET A 90 4.89 -14.83 -9.17
C MET A 90 6.07 -15.79 -9.27
N LEU A 91 6.36 -16.57 -8.23
CA LEU A 91 7.39 -17.62 -8.29
C LEU A 91 7.07 -18.75 -9.26
N ARG A 92 5.78 -19.01 -9.52
CA ARG A 92 5.32 -20.03 -10.46
C ARG A 92 5.24 -19.52 -11.90
N LYS A 93 5.25 -18.20 -12.10
CA LYS A 93 5.17 -17.59 -13.44
C LYS A 93 6.57 -17.60 -14.07
N PRO A 94 6.80 -18.37 -15.16
CA PRO A 94 8.14 -18.50 -15.75
C PRO A 94 8.66 -17.17 -16.33
N ASP A 95 7.75 -16.28 -16.71
CA ASP A 95 8.03 -14.96 -17.30
C ASP A 95 7.92 -13.81 -16.28
N SER A 96 7.85 -14.10 -14.97
CA SER A 96 7.83 -13.06 -13.94
C SER A 96 9.08 -12.18 -13.94
N ASN A 97 10.22 -12.73 -14.37
CA ASN A 97 11.54 -12.09 -14.28
C ASN A 97 11.88 -11.60 -12.86
N MET A 98 11.43 -12.35 -11.85
CA MET A 98 11.67 -12.08 -10.44
C MET A 98 12.30 -13.29 -9.75
N SER A 99 13.43 -13.06 -9.11
CA SER A 99 14.06 -14.01 -8.19
C SER A 99 13.25 -14.14 -6.89
N LYS A 100 13.49 -15.21 -6.13
CA LYS A 100 12.85 -15.41 -4.83
C LYS A 100 13.04 -14.23 -3.85
N PRO A 101 14.23 -13.63 -3.72
CA PRO A 101 14.40 -12.43 -2.90
C PRO A 101 13.59 -11.22 -3.38
N GLU A 102 13.53 -10.96 -4.70
CA GLU A 102 12.75 -9.86 -5.27
C GLU A 102 11.24 -10.04 -5.05
N VAL A 103 10.73 -11.27 -5.17
CA VAL A 103 9.34 -11.59 -4.83
C VAL A 103 9.08 -11.32 -3.34
N LYS A 104 9.96 -11.78 -2.45
CA LYS A 104 9.81 -11.55 -1.01
C LYS A 104 9.79 -10.06 -0.69
N ALA A 105 10.73 -9.29 -1.23
CA ALA A 105 10.80 -7.84 -1.06
C ALA A 105 9.49 -7.14 -1.48
N THR A 106 8.92 -7.56 -2.60
CA THR A 106 7.65 -7.02 -3.09
C THR A 106 6.48 -7.36 -2.16
N VAL A 107 6.41 -8.59 -1.65
CA VAL A 107 5.39 -9.01 -0.67
C VAL A 107 5.53 -8.26 0.65
N ASP A 108 6.75 -8.10 1.15
CA ASP A 108 7.02 -7.34 2.38
C ASP A 108 6.55 -5.88 2.22
N LEU A 109 6.84 -5.26 1.08
CA LEU A 109 6.36 -3.91 0.77
C LEU A 109 4.84 -3.82 0.72
N MET A 110 4.15 -4.74 0.03
CA MET A 110 2.69 -4.73 -0.03
C MET A 110 2.06 -4.89 1.35
N ASN A 111 2.64 -5.74 2.22
CA ASN A 111 2.15 -5.91 3.59
C ASN A 111 2.37 -4.67 4.47
N TYR A 112 3.50 -3.99 4.30
CA TYR A 112 3.74 -2.68 4.92
C TYR A 112 2.66 -1.69 4.46
N LEU A 113 2.45 -1.54 3.16
CA LEU A 113 1.48 -0.59 2.61
C LEU A 113 0.03 -0.89 3.01
N LEU A 114 -0.35 -2.16 3.13
CA LEU A 114 -1.65 -2.55 3.69
C LEU A 114 -1.80 -2.06 5.12
N SER A 115 -0.75 -2.17 5.94
CA SER A 115 -0.75 -1.71 7.33
C SER A 115 -0.88 -0.20 7.41
N GLU A 116 -0.17 0.54 6.55
CA GLU A 116 -0.29 2.00 6.44
C GLU A 116 -1.70 2.43 5.95
N ALA A 117 -2.34 1.63 5.09
CA ALA A 117 -3.71 1.89 4.67
C ALA A 117 -4.77 1.54 5.73
N GLY A 118 -4.40 0.81 6.79
CA GLY A 118 -5.35 0.29 7.79
C GLY A 118 -6.14 -0.92 7.31
N GLN A 119 -5.52 -1.76 6.45
CA GLN A 119 -6.08 -3.00 5.92
C GLN A 119 -5.49 -4.25 6.60
#